data_AF-A0A523H4J3-F1
#
_entry.id   AF-A0A523H4J3-F1
#
_cell.length_a   1.000
_cell.length_b   1.000
_cell.length_c   1.000
_cell.angle_alpha   90.00
_cell.angle_beta   90.00
_cell.angle_gamma   90.00
#
_symmetry.space_group_name_H-M   'P 1'
#
loop_
_entity.id
_entity.type
_entity.pdbx_description
1 polymer ?
#
loop_
_entity_poly.entity_id
_entity_poly.type
_entity_poly.pdbx_seq_one_letter_code
_entity_poly.pdbx_strand_id
1 'polypeptide(L)'
;MNKNLFALLIGLMSLSLLGIVFVQGYWINNAYQTKEEQFTFNVRQILIKVASKIQLRETEDYYRLYSGLIDSIEQPDNVSVTELIYRIVNEDKNETVIFSDGIIEEDYKLYSGFFDTEYDSIQFKKITNKKKTTWITGRLDGSGYTTQSKIDFVRMRDYERKRFETMISNISTGIPIHKRVSEEEIKELITRECRERGLTPKFEFAVYSN
;
A
#
# COMPACT_ATOMS: atom_id res chain seq x y z
N MET A 1 8.05 35.69 -71.06
CA MET A 1 8.35 35.36 -69.65
C MET A 1 9.85 35.29 -69.48
N ASN A 2 10.43 36.03 -68.53
CA ASN A 2 11.88 36.16 -68.42
C ASN A 2 12.48 34.83 -67.92
N LYS A 3 13.23 34.09 -68.77
CA LYS A 3 13.70 32.72 -68.47
C LYS A 3 14.56 32.63 -67.21
N ASN A 4 15.28 33.71 -66.91
CA ASN A 4 16.15 33.82 -65.74
C ASN A 4 15.35 33.91 -64.43
N LEU A 5 14.16 34.52 -64.47
CA LEU A 5 13.27 34.64 -63.30
C LEU A 5 12.64 33.28 -62.95
N PHE A 6 12.33 32.48 -63.97
CA PHE A 6 11.74 31.14 -63.80
C PHE A 6 12.73 30.14 -63.20
N ALA A 7 14.00 30.19 -63.63
CA ALA A 7 15.06 29.36 -63.05
C ALA A 7 15.34 29.70 -61.57
N LEU A 8 15.33 31.00 -61.23
CA LEU A 8 15.48 31.45 -59.85
C LEU A 8 14.32 30.98 -58.97
N LEU A 9 13.09 31.05 -59.49
CA LEU A 9 11.89 30.56 -58.79
C LEU A 9 11.98 29.06 -58.48
N ILE A 10 12.40 28.24 -59.45
CA ILE A 10 12.58 26.79 -59.25
C ILE A 10 13.65 26.51 -58.19
N GLY A 11 14.76 27.24 -58.21
CA GLY A 11 15.81 27.11 -57.20
C GLY A 11 15.29 27.45 -55.79
N LEU A 12 14.51 28.52 -55.67
CA LEU A 12 13.96 28.98 -54.40
C LEU A 12 12.89 28.01 -53.86
N MET A 13 12.05 27.44 -54.73
CA MET A 13 11.09 26.39 -54.35
C MET A 13 11.79 25.11 -53.90
N SER A 14 12.86 24.71 -54.59
CA SER A 14 13.64 23.51 -54.22
C SER A 14 14.35 23.69 -52.88
N LEU A 15 14.91 24.88 -52.63
CA LEU A 15 15.55 25.21 -51.36
C LEU A 15 14.54 25.25 -50.19
N SER A 16 13.35 25.80 -50.42
CA SER A 16 12.24 25.81 -49.45
C SER A 16 11.79 24.39 -49.09
N LEU A 17 11.63 23.52 -50.09
CA LEU A 17 11.32 22.11 -49.89
C LEU A 17 12.35 21.43 -48.98
N LEU A 18 13.64 21.66 -49.27
CA LEU A 18 14.76 21.08 -48.52
C LEU A 18 14.76 21.54 -47.06
N GLY A 19 14.47 22.83 -46.81
CA GLY A 19 14.32 23.37 -45.45
C GLY A 19 13.19 22.72 -44.67
N ILE A 20 12.03 22.48 -45.30
CA ILE A 20 10.88 21.82 -44.67
C ILE A 20 11.22 20.37 -44.31
N VAL A 21 11.90 19.63 -45.20
CA VAL A 21 12.32 18.25 -44.93
C VAL A 21 13.24 18.18 -43.69
N PHE A 22 14.18 19.12 -43.54
CA PHE A 22 15.04 19.17 -42.35
C PHE A 22 14.25 19.41 -41.05
N VAL A 23 13.31 20.36 -41.07
CA VAL A 23 12.46 20.64 -39.91
C VAL A 23 11.64 19.40 -39.55
N GLN A 24 11.00 18.75 -40.54
CA GLN A 24 10.26 17.51 -40.33
C GLN A 24 11.15 16.40 -39.76
N GLY A 25 12.38 16.23 -40.27
CA GLY A 25 13.35 15.27 -39.75
C GLY A 25 13.71 15.52 -38.28
N TYR A 26 13.95 16.78 -37.91
CA TYR A 26 14.21 17.16 -36.52
C TYR A 26 13.02 16.85 -35.61
N TRP A 27 11.80 17.18 -36.05
CA TRP A 27 10.58 16.87 -35.30
C TRP A 27 10.34 15.37 -35.13
N ILE A 28 10.60 14.56 -36.16
CA ILE A 28 10.48 13.10 -36.09
C ILE A 28 11.50 12.53 -35.11
N ASN A 29 12.76 12.95 -35.19
CA ASN A 29 13.80 12.49 -34.28
C ASN A 29 13.47 12.84 -32.82
N ASN A 30 13.05 14.08 -32.58
CA ASN A 30 12.64 14.54 -31.26
C ASN A 30 11.40 13.80 -30.75
N ALA A 31 10.41 13.57 -31.61
CA ALA A 31 9.22 12.81 -31.27
C ALA A 31 9.56 11.34 -30.95
N TYR A 32 10.46 10.73 -31.70
CA TYR A 32 10.92 9.36 -31.45
C TYR A 32 11.61 9.25 -30.09
N GLN A 33 12.59 10.13 -29.82
CA GLN A 33 13.28 10.16 -28.53
C GLN A 33 12.31 10.38 -27.36
N THR A 34 11.38 11.32 -27.51
CA THR A 34 10.33 11.57 -26.50
C THR A 34 9.47 10.33 -26.25
N LYS A 35 9.11 9.57 -27.29
CA LYS A 35 8.32 8.34 -27.16
C LYS A 35 9.10 7.22 -26.46
N GLU A 36 10.40 7.09 -26.74
CA GLU A 36 11.27 6.12 -26.09
C GLU A 36 11.44 6.41 -24.59
N GLU A 37 11.63 7.68 -24.23
CA GLU A 37 11.68 8.13 -22.84
C GLU A 37 10.36 7.86 -22.11
N GLN A 38 9.22 8.19 -22.74
CA GLN A 38 7.89 7.88 -22.21
C GLN A 38 7.68 6.39 -22.01
N PHE A 39 8.08 5.56 -22.98
CA PHE A 39 7.98 4.10 -22.87
C PHE A 39 8.82 3.57 -21.70
N THR A 40 10.08 4.00 -21.61
CA THR A 40 11.01 3.61 -20.54
C THR A 40 10.47 4.02 -19.17
N PHE A 41 9.95 5.23 -19.05
CA PHE A 41 9.32 5.71 -17.82
C PHE A 41 8.12 4.85 -17.43
N ASN A 42 7.22 4.57 -18.38
CA ASN A 42 6.05 3.73 -18.13
C ASN A 42 6.43 2.31 -17.70
N VAL A 43 7.41 1.69 -18.37
CA VAL A 43 7.91 0.36 -18.01
C VAL A 43 8.49 0.36 -16.59
N ARG A 44 9.29 1.36 -16.22
CA ARG A 44 9.81 1.48 -14.84
C ARG A 44 8.68 1.60 -13.83
N GLN A 45 7.66 2.42 -14.10
CA GLN A 45 6.51 2.56 -13.21
C GLN A 45 5.71 1.26 -13.08
N ILE A 46 5.56 0.51 -14.17
CA ILE A 46 4.94 -0.82 -14.16
C ILE A 46 5.74 -1.75 -13.24
N LEU A 47 7.05 -1.85 -13.43
CA LEU A 47 7.90 -2.74 -12.64
C LEU A 47 7.89 -2.40 -11.15
N ILE A 48 7.97 -1.11 -10.80
CA ILE A 48 7.84 -0.64 -9.40
C ILE A 48 6.49 -1.06 -8.83
N LYS A 49 5.40 -0.86 -9.58
CA LYS A 49 4.06 -1.18 -9.11
C LYS A 49 3.83 -2.68 -8.95
N VAL A 50 4.34 -3.49 -9.87
CA VAL A 50 4.32 -4.96 -9.77
C VAL A 50 5.11 -5.42 -8.55
N ALA A 51 6.32 -4.90 -8.34
CA ALA A 51 7.13 -5.23 -7.16
C ALA A 51 6.40 -4.87 -5.85
N SER A 52 5.79 -3.68 -5.77
CA SER A 52 4.99 -3.28 -4.60
C SER A 52 3.76 -4.17 -4.40
N LYS A 53 3.10 -4.62 -5.48
CA LYS A 53 1.95 -5.55 -5.39
C LYS A 53 2.37 -6.92 -4.86
N ILE A 54 3.50 -7.45 -5.33
CA ILE A 54 4.07 -8.71 -4.85
C ILE A 54 4.45 -8.59 -3.36
N GLN A 55 5.16 -7.52 -2.98
CA GLN A 55 5.52 -7.25 -1.59
C GLN A 55 4.30 -7.14 -0.68
N LEU A 56 3.24 -6.47 -1.14
CA LEU A 56 1.99 -6.35 -0.40
C LEU A 56 1.32 -7.73 -0.22
N ARG A 57 1.20 -8.52 -1.29
CA ARG A 57 0.66 -9.89 -1.20
C ARG A 57 1.46 -10.72 -0.19
N GLU A 58 2.78 -10.71 -0.32
CA GLU A 58 3.67 -11.44 0.59
C GLU A 58 3.39 -11.04 2.04
N THR A 59 3.41 -9.73 2.33
CA THR A 59 3.13 -9.19 3.66
C THR A 59 1.75 -9.62 4.18
N GLU A 60 0.72 -9.65 3.33
CA GLU A 60 -0.63 -10.07 3.70
C GLU A 60 -0.72 -11.58 3.97
N ASP A 61 -0.05 -12.41 3.18
CA ASP A 61 -0.03 -13.87 3.37
C ASP A 61 0.62 -14.22 4.72
N TYR A 62 1.79 -13.63 5.00
CA TYR A 62 2.45 -13.81 6.30
C TYR A 62 1.61 -13.25 7.44
N TYR A 63 1.13 -12.01 7.34
CA TYR A 63 0.32 -11.40 8.39
C TYR A 63 -0.92 -12.25 8.72
N ARG A 64 -1.58 -12.83 7.73
CA ARG A 64 -2.74 -13.71 7.93
C ARG A 64 -2.38 -14.96 8.71
N LEU A 65 -1.27 -15.61 8.36
CA LEU A 65 -0.77 -16.78 9.09
C LEU A 65 -0.54 -16.44 10.56
N TYR A 66 0.24 -15.39 10.82
CA TYR A 66 0.58 -14.97 12.18
C TYR A 66 -0.63 -14.50 12.99
N SER A 67 -1.52 -13.72 12.37
CA SER A 67 -2.76 -13.28 13.02
C SER A 67 -3.63 -14.48 13.43
N GLY A 68 -3.72 -15.52 12.59
CA GLY A 68 -4.48 -16.73 12.92
C GLY A 68 -3.87 -17.53 14.08
N LEU A 69 -2.54 -17.59 14.17
CA LEU A 69 -1.84 -18.20 15.31
C LEU A 69 -2.11 -17.42 16.61
N ILE A 70 -2.02 -16.09 16.56
CA ILE A 70 -2.31 -15.22 17.70
C ILE A 70 -3.74 -15.38 18.19
N ASP A 71 -4.71 -15.51 17.28
CA ASP A 71 -6.10 -15.75 17.64
C ASP A 71 -6.32 -17.12 18.31
N SER A 72 -5.36 -18.05 18.19
CA SER A 72 -5.37 -19.37 18.83
C SER A 72 -4.65 -19.41 20.19
N ILE A 73 -3.83 -18.39 20.51
CA ILE A 73 -3.09 -18.32 21.76
C ILE A 73 -3.95 -17.57 22.78
N GLU A 74 -4.37 -18.27 23.85
CA GLU A 74 -5.26 -17.67 24.86
C GLU A 74 -4.56 -16.67 25.77
N GLN A 75 -3.24 -16.83 26.01
CA GLN A 75 -2.50 -16.02 26.97
C GLN A 75 -1.35 -15.25 26.31
N PRO A 76 -1.39 -13.90 26.30
CA PRO A 76 -0.26 -13.08 25.87
C PRO A 76 0.88 -13.10 26.90
N ASP A 77 2.10 -12.82 26.44
CA ASP A 77 3.28 -12.70 27.30
C ASP A 77 3.22 -11.47 28.21
N ASN A 78 2.68 -10.36 27.67
CA ASN A 78 2.50 -9.11 28.40
C ASN A 78 1.26 -8.38 27.87
N VAL A 79 0.58 -7.66 28.75
CA VAL A 79 -0.56 -6.82 28.41
C VAL A 79 -0.33 -5.42 28.98
N SER A 80 -0.32 -4.43 28.09
CA SER A 80 -0.30 -3.01 28.45
C SER A 80 -1.64 -2.38 28.10
N VAL A 81 -2.18 -1.58 29.02
CA VAL A 81 -3.44 -0.86 28.83
C VAL A 81 -3.20 0.62 29.07
N THR A 82 -3.46 1.42 28.04
CA THR A 82 -3.50 2.87 28.16
C THR A 82 -4.95 3.32 28.03
N GLU A 83 -5.48 4.05 29.01
CA GLU A 83 -6.88 4.48 29.01
C GLU A 83 -6.98 5.99 29.28
N LEU A 84 -7.77 6.68 28.47
CA LEU A 84 -8.15 8.08 28.65
C LEU A 84 -9.62 8.14 29.03
N ILE A 85 -9.90 8.72 30.21
CA ILE A 85 -11.27 8.87 30.73
C ILE A 85 -11.61 10.35 30.84
N TYR A 86 -12.75 10.75 30.28
CA TYR A 86 -13.29 12.11 30.40
C TYR A 86 -14.81 12.07 30.56
N ARG A 87 -15.37 13.14 31.14
CA ARG A 87 -16.82 13.26 31.38
C ARG A 87 -17.37 14.56 30.79
N ILE A 88 -18.58 14.49 30.28
CA ILE A 88 -19.37 15.63 29.83
C ILE A 88 -20.65 15.67 30.68
N VAL A 89 -20.94 16.82 31.28
CA VAL A 89 -22.15 17.01 32.10
C VAL A 89 -23.09 17.95 31.35
N ASN A 90 -24.35 17.56 31.26
CA ASN A 90 -25.44 18.36 30.72
C ASN A 90 -26.46 18.62 31.85
N GLU A 91 -26.45 19.84 32.37
CA GLU A 91 -27.33 20.24 33.48
C GLU A 91 -28.79 20.36 33.03
N ASP A 92 -29.05 20.83 31.81
CA ASP A 92 -30.41 20.99 31.26
C ASP A 92 -31.17 19.66 31.14
N LYS A 93 -30.44 18.57 30.85
CA LYS A 93 -31.00 17.22 30.71
C LYS A 93 -30.77 16.31 31.92
N ASN A 94 -30.13 16.83 32.98
CA ASN A 94 -29.67 16.05 34.13
C ASN A 94 -28.94 14.75 33.71
N GLU A 95 -28.02 14.89 32.75
CA GLU A 95 -27.33 13.79 32.08
C GLU A 95 -25.81 13.95 32.23
N THR A 96 -25.12 12.89 32.62
CA THR A 96 -23.66 12.80 32.62
C THR A 96 -23.23 11.67 31.68
N VAL A 97 -22.37 11.98 30.72
CA VAL A 97 -21.79 11.00 29.81
C VAL A 97 -20.31 10.85 30.11
N ILE A 98 -19.89 9.63 30.41
CA ILE A 98 -18.49 9.26 30.66
C ILE A 98 -17.96 8.52 29.44
N PHE A 99 -16.87 9.01 28.88
CA PHE A 99 -16.15 8.39 27.79
C PHE A 99 -14.84 7.78 28.31
N SER A 100 -14.55 6.57 27.87
CA SER A 100 -13.33 5.84 28.14
C SER A 100 -12.81 5.32 26.80
N ASP A 101 -11.69 5.88 26.35
CA ASP A 101 -10.98 5.46 25.14
C ASP A 101 -9.67 4.78 25.57
N GLY A 102 -9.56 3.49 25.29
CA GLY A 102 -8.44 2.66 25.68
C GLY A 102 -7.72 2.00 24.50
N ILE A 103 -6.42 1.83 24.64
CA ILE A 103 -5.60 1.00 23.77
C ILE A 103 -5.07 -0.15 24.61
N ILE A 104 -5.41 -1.37 24.21
CA ILE A 104 -4.90 -2.61 24.77
C ILE A 104 -3.83 -3.12 23.81
N GLU A 105 -2.61 -3.26 24.31
CA GLU A 105 -1.49 -3.87 23.60
C GLU A 105 -1.15 -5.22 24.23
N GLU A 106 -1.18 -6.27 23.43
CA GLU A 106 -0.85 -7.63 23.85
C GLU A 106 0.41 -8.08 23.10
N ASP A 107 1.48 -8.39 23.85
CA ASP A 107 2.74 -8.84 23.29
C ASP A 107 2.78 -10.38 23.24
N TYR A 108 3.26 -10.93 22.13
CA TYR A 108 3.40 -12.36 21.90
C TYR A 108 4.79 -12.68 21.31
N LYS A 109 5.41 -13.74 21.80
CA LYS A 109 6.64 -14.34 21.27
C LYS A 109 6.28 -15.62 20.53
N LEU A 110 6.36 -15.55 19.21
CA LEU A 110 6.04 -16.65 18.34
C LEU A 110 7.31 -17.43 18.01
N TYR A 111 7.26 -18.75 18.10
CA TYR A 111 8.38 -19.60 17.70
C TYR A 111 8.63 -19.48 16.20
N SER A 112 9.87 -19.27 15.81
CA SER A 112 10.28 -18.98 14.43
C SER A 112 10.35 -20.19 13.52
N GLY A 113 10.35 -21.43 14.04
CA GLY A 113 10.60 -22.65 13.26
C GLY A 113 9.61 -22.97 12.13
N PHE A 114 8.59 -22.13 11.94
CA PHE A 114 7.77 -22.11 10.72
C PHE A 114 8.52 -21.56 9.51
N PHE A 115 9.61 -20.84 9.73
CA PHE A 115 10.50 -20.29 8.73
C PHE A 115 11.91 -20.79 9.04
N ASP A 116 12.63 -21.24 8.01
CA ASP A 116 14.04 -21.67 8.10
C ASP A 116 14.92 -20.42 8.30
N THR A 117 14.69 -19.72 9.40
CA THR A 117 15.30 -18.43 9.76
C THR A 117 16.21 -18.63 10.95
N GLU A 118 17.33 -17.90 10.97
CA GLU A 118 18.31 -17.95 12.08
C GLU A 118 17.79 -17.33 13.40
N TYR A 119 16.60 -16.73 13.40
CA TYR A 119 16.01 -16.15 14.62
C TYR A 119 15.25 -17.23 15.39
N ASP A 120 15.30 -17.23 16.72
CA ASP A 120 14.59 -18.21 17.58
C ASP A 120 13.13 -17.83 17.90
N SER A 121 12.80 -16.53 17.81
CA SER A 121 11.45 -16.04 18.09
C SER A 121 11.13 -14.73 17.38
N ILE A 122 9.83 -14.51 17.17
CA ILE A 122 9.27 -13.38 16.44
C ILE A 122 8.30 -12.67 17.39
N GLN A 123 8.56 -11.38 17.64
CA GLN A 123 7.70 -10.56 18.48
C GLN A 123 6.53 -10.01 17.66
N PHE A 124 5.32 -10.34 18.09
CA PHE A 124 4.08 -9.81 17.52
C PHE A 124 3.34 -9.01 18.60
N LYS A 125 2.86 -7.81 18.25
CA LYS A 125 2.03 -6.99 19.14
C LYS A 125 0.63 -6.87 18.53
N LYS A 126 -0.37 -7.42 19.23
CA LYS A 126 -1.79 -7.24 18.90
C LYS A 126 -2.30 -5.99 19.58
N ILE A 127 -3.02 -5.15 18.84
CA ILE A 127 -3.50 -3.85 19.33
C ILE A 127 -5.00 -3.77 19.16
N THR A 128 -5.69 -3.53 20.27
CA THR A 128 -7.15 -3.43 20.31
C THR A 128 -7.56 -2.08 20.89
N ASN A 129 -8.33 -1.32 20.13
CA ASN A 129 -9.02 -0.14 20.63
C ASN A 129 -10.24 -0.59 21.44
N LYS A 130 -10.41 -0.06 22.64
CA LYS A 130 -11.56 -0.26 23.51
C LYS A 130 -12.23 1.09 23.73
N LYS A 131 -13.48 1.23 23.32
CA LYS A 131 -14.28 2.43 23.57
C LYS A 131 -15.43 2.10 24.48
N LYS A 132 -15.56 2.81 25.60
CA LYS A 132 -16.69 2.69 26.51
C LYS A 132 -17.35 4.04 26.68
N THR A 133 -18.65 4.09 26.39
CA THR A 133 -19.49 5.26 26.70
C THR A 133 -20.51 4.85 27.75
N THR A 134 -20.58 5.60 28.84
CA THR A 134 -21.51 5.36 29.94
C THR A 134 -22.39 6.58 30.10
N TRP A 135 -23.69 6.43 29.91
CA TRP A 135 -24.71 7.45 30.15
C TRP A 135 -25.28 7.28 31.54
N ILE A 136 -25.35 8.37 32.29
CA ILE A 136 -25.96 8.46 33.61
C ILE A 136 -27.03 9.53 33.52
N THR A 137 -28.30 9.15 33.53
CA THR A 137 -29.43 10.07 33.36
C THR A 137 -30.28 10.08 34.61
N GLY A 138 -30.62 11.26 35.12
CA GLY A 138 -31.58 11.41 36.22
C GLY A 138 -32.99 10.98 35.79
N ARG A 139 -33.70 10.29 36.67
CA ARG A 139 -35.09 9.88 36.42
C ARG A 139 -36.05 11.06 36.63
N LEU A 140 -37.11 11.13 35.82
CA LEU A 140 -38.11 12.20 35.86
C LEU A 140 -38.90 12.26 37.18
N ASP A 141 -38.98 11.14 37.89
CA ASP A 141 -39.62 10.99 39.20
C ASP A 141 -38.73 11.43 40.37
N GLY A 142 -37.48 11.85 40.12
CA GLY A 142 -36.50 12.21 41.15
C GLY A 142 -36.01 11.03 41.99
N SER A 143 -36.36 9.79 41.62
CA SER A 143 -36.10 8.60 42.44
C SER A 143 -34.67 8.04 42.28
N GLY A 144 -33.80 8.73 41.54
CA GLY A 144 -32.39 8.35 41.35
C GLY A 144 -31.90 8.49 39.91
N TYR A 145 -30.85 7.74 39.58
CA TYR A 145 -30.17 7.77 38.28
C TYR A 145 -30.30 6.43 37.56
N THR A 146 -30.36 6.46 36.24
CA THR A 146 -30.26 5.27 35.37
C THR A 146 -28.92 5.28 34.68
N THR A 147 -28.22 4.14 34.71
CA THR A 147 -26.93 3.99 34.03
C THR A 147 -27.06 3.03 32.85
N GLN A 148 -26.58 3.46 31.68
CA GLN A 148 -26.44 2.62 30.49
C GLN A 148 -25.01 2.69 30.00
N SER A 149 -24.44 1.60 29.52
CA SER A 149 -23.08 1.62 28.96
C SER A 149 -23.01 0.84 27.67
N LYS A 150 -22.29 1.38 26.69
CA LYS A 150 -21.91 0.72 25.46
C LYS A 150 -20.40 0.52 25.46
N ILE A 151 -19.95 -0.68 25.09
CA ILE A 151 -18.53 -1.02 24.97
C ILE A 151 -18.30 -1.58 23.57
N ASP A 152 -17.37 -0.98 22.84
CA ASP A 152 -16.96 -1.38 21.50
C ASP A 152 -15.46 -1.77 21.51
N PHE A 153 -15.11 -2.88 20.87
CA PHE A 153 -13.73 -3.33 20.70
C PHE A 153 -13.39 -3.43 19.22
N VAL A 154 -12.28 -2.81 18.81
CA VAL A 154 -11.82 -2.81 17.41
C VAL A 154 -10.33 -3.13 17.36
N ARG A 155 -9.98 -4.29 16.79
CA ARG A 155 -8.58 -4.67 16.54
C ARG A 155 -7.99 -3.83 15.41
N MET A 156 -6.83 -3.24 15.64
CA MET A 156 -6.14 -2.34 14.71
C MET A 156 -5.29 -3.12 13.69
N ARG A 157 -5.91 -4.01 12.92
CA ARG A 157 -5.21 -4.91 11.99
C ARG A 157 -4.34 -4.19 10.96
N ASP A 158 -4.79 -3.04 10.45
CA ASP A 158 -4.01 -2.25 9.49
C ASP A 158 -2.70 -1.72 10.08
N TYR A 159 -2.73 -1.30 11.35
CA TYR A 159 -1.55 -0.85 12.07
C TYR A 159 -0.61 -2.01 12.37
N GLU A 160 -1.16 -3.14 12.84
CA GLU A 160 -0.41 -4.37 13.06
C GLU A 160 0.30 -4.81 11.77
N ARG A 161 -0.41 -4.90 10.64
CA ARG A 161 0.13 -5.27 9.32
C ARG A 161 1.27 -4.35 8.90
N LYS A 162 1.11 -3.03 9.05
CA LYS A 162 2.15 -2.06 8.68
C LYS A 162 3.42 -2.20 9.52
N ARG A 163 3.28 -2.46 10.83
CA ARG A 163 4.44 -2.77 11.68
C ARG A 163 5.10 -4.09 11.28
N PHE A 164 4.28 -5.05 10.88
CA PHE A 164 4.72 -6.38 10.49
C PHE A 164 5.48 -6.39 9.15
N GLU A 165 5.16 -5.47 8.24
CA GLU A 165 5.83 -5.31 6.94
C GLU A 165 7.36 -5.18 7.08
N THR A 166 7.84 -4.34 8.01
CA THR A 166 9.28 -4.17 8.25
C THR A 166 9.94 -5.46 8.74
N MET A 167 9.22 -6.25 9.55
CA MET A 167 9.71 -7.51 10.07
C MET A 167 9.79 -8.58 8.98
N ILE A 168 8.75 -8.70 8.15
CA ILE A 168 8.71 -9.63 7.02
C ILE A 168 9.75 -9.27 5.96
N SER A 169 10.03 -7.99 5.73
CA SER A 169 11.12 -7.58 4.85
C SER A 169 12.47 -8.15 5.30
N ASN A 170 12.74 -8.17 6.61
CA ASN A 170 13.98 -8.73 7.14
C ASN A 170 14.02 -10.26 7.01
N ILE A 171 12.91 -10.94 7.33
CA ILE A 171 12.80 -12.40 7.26
C ILE A 171 12.90 -12.89 5.81
N SER A 172 12.18 -12.25 4.89
CA SER A 172 12.12 -12.64 3.48
C SER A 172 13.44 -12.45 2.73
N THR A 173 14.40 -11.71 3.30
CA THR A 173 15.77 -11.60 2.78
C THR A 173 16.49 -12.96 2.82
N GLY A 174 16.17 -13.83 3.79
CA GLY A 174 16.71 -15.19 3.87
C GLY A 174 16.11 -16.16 2.85
N ILE A 175 15.01 -15.79 2.18
CA ILE A 175 14.29 -16.66 1.25
C ILE A 175 14.56 -16.18 -0.20
N PRO A 176 15.14 -17.04 -1.06
CA PRO A 176 15.39 -16.69 -2.45
C PRO A 176 14.12 -16.22 -3.17
N ILE A 177 14.22 -15.17 -3.98
CA ILE A 177 13.05 -14.54 -4.64
C ILE A 177 12.29 -15.55 -5.50
N HIS A 178 12.98 -16.44 -6.20
CA HIS A 178 12.37 -17.46 -7.06
C HIS A 178 11.47 -18.47 -6.32
N LYS A 179 11.58 -18.59 -4.98
CA LYS A 179 10.67 -19.41 -4.16
C LYS A 179 9.45 -18.63 -3.65
N ARG A 180 9.49 -17.29 -3.72
CA ARG A 180 8.47 -16.39 -3.17
C ARG A 180 7.43 -15.94 -4.19
N VAL A 181 7.77 -16.02 -5.47
CA VAL A 181 6.95 -15.54 -6.58
C VAL A 181 6.70 -16.67 -7.58
N SER A 182 5.53 -16.67 -8.21
CA SER A 182 5.23 -17.57 -9.33
C SER A 182 5.36 -16.84 -10.67
N GLU A 183 5.69 -17.60 -11.72
CA GLU A 183 5.79 -17.05 -13.08
C GLU A 183 4.43 -16.50 -13.54
N GLU A 184 3.36 -17.25 -13.27
CA GLU A 184 2.00 -16.89 -13.63
C GLU A 184 1.58 -15.57 -12.97
N GLU A 185 1.89 -15.39 -11.68
CA GLU A 185 1.59 -14.17 -10.94
C GLU A 185 2.28 -12.95 -11.55
N ILE A 186 3.59 -13.04 -11.81
CA ILE A 186 4.36 -11.93 -12.38
C ILE A 186 3.81 -11.56 -13.75
N LYS A 187 3.54 -12.56 -14.59
CA LYS A 187 3.00 -12.35 -15.94
C LYS A 187 1.62 -11.69 -15.90
N GLU A 188 0.75 -12.12 -15.00
CA GLU A 188 -0.59 -11.56 -14.84
C GLU A 188 -0.52 -10.11 -14.34
N LEU A 189 0.32 -9.83 -13.33
CA LEU A 189 0.51 -8.50 -12.77
C LEU A 189 1.08 -7.52 -13.80
N ILE A 190 2.13 -7.90 -14.53
CA ILE A 190 2.70 -7.07 -15.61
C ILE A 190 1.65 -6.82 -16.69
N THR A 191 0.93 -7.86 -17.12
CA THR A 191 -0.10 -7.73 -18.17
C THR A 191 -1.22 -6.77 -17.75
N ARG A 192 -1.66 -6.86 -16.50
CA ARG A 192 -2.69 -5.98 -15.93
C ARG A 192 -2.22 -4.54 -15.84
N GLU A 193 -1.03 -4.30 -15.30
CA GLU A 193 -0.43 -2.96 -15.19
C GLU A 193 -0.15 -2.33 -16.56
N CYS A 194 0.23 -3.12 -17.56
CA CYS A 194 0.36 -2.68 -18.95
C CYS A 194 -0.99 -2.25 -19.52
N ARG A 195 -2.03 -3.07 -19.37
CA ARG A 195 -3.39 -2.77 -19.87
C ARG A 195 -3.98 -1.52 -19.21
N GLU A 196 -3.80 -1.35 -17.91
CA GLU A 196 -4.26 -0.15 -17.18
C GLU A 196 -3.62 1.14 -17.72
N ARG A 197 -2.43 1.06 -18.33
CA ARG A 197 -1.73 2.19 -18.96
C ARG A 197 -1.91 2.25 -20.48
N GLY A 198 -2.80 1.43 -21.06
CA GLY A 198 -3.04 1.37 -22.51
C GLY A 198 -1.88 0.79 -23.31
N LEU A 199 -0.99 0.02 -22.67
CA LEU A 199 0.17 -0.61 -23.30
C LEU A 199 -0.11 -2.10 -23.53
N THR A 200 0.24 -2.61 -24.72
CA THR A 200 0.18 -4.04 -25.05
C THR A 200 1.51 -4.55 -25.60
N PRO A 201 2.63 -4.41 -24.85
CA PRO A 201 3.92 -4.88 -25.32
C PRO A 201 3.97 -6.40 -25.28
N LYS A 202 4.73 -7.00 -26.21
CA LYS A 202 5.23 -8.36 -26.04
C LYS A 202 6.45 -8.27 -25.12
N PHE A 203 6.46 -9.06 -24.06
CA PHE A 203 7.53 -9.04 -23.07
C PHE A 203 7.89 -10.45 -22.61
N GLU A 204 9.13 -10.58 -22.16
CA GLU A 204 9.66 -11.73 -21.42
C GLU A 204 10.32 -11.18 -20.16
N PHE A 205 10.44 -12.01 -19.12
CA PHE A 205 11.07 -11.62 -17.87
C PHE A 205 11.89 -12.77 -17.31
N ALA A 206 12.86 -12.44 -16.48
CA ALA A 206 13.66 -13.38 -15.72
C ALA A 206 13.73 -12.92 -14.27
N VAL A 207 13.61 -13.86 -13.34
CA VAL A 207 13.76 -13.62 -11.90
C VAL A 207 15.16 -14.02 -11.50
N TYR A 208 15.96 -13.04 -11.08
CA TYR A 208 17.31 -13.29 -10.57
C TYR A 208 17.27 -13.31 -9.03
N SER A 209 17.94 -14.28 -8.43
CA SER A 209 18.27 -14.28 -7.01
C SER A 209 19.74 -13.89 -6.90
N ASN A 210 20.04 -12.82 -6.18
CA ASN A 210 21.40 -12.46 -5.78
C ASN A 210 21.63 -12.95 -4.35
#